data_AF-A0A497NZ98-F1
#
_entry.id   AF-A0A497NZ98-F1
#
_cell.length_a   1.000
_cell.length_b   1.000
_cell.length_c   1.000
_cell.angle_alpha   90.00
_cell.angle_beta   90.00
_cell.angle_gamma   90.00
#
_symmetry.space_group_name_H-M   'P 1'
#
loop_
_entity.id
_entity.type
_entity.pdbx_description
1 polymer ?
#
loop_
_entity_poly.entity_id
_entity_poly.type
_entity_poly.pdbx_seq_one_letter_code
_entity_poly.pdbx_strand_id
1 'polypeptide(L)'
;MDQNTILIIGTFSISISSTLLIIYLGTKQAKKKKSGIVKTNQPVIVDEKEQTIFEISDLHLLKQISEENIESLNEEKIYRIEELRKKIITKQDTDLYSKKLGIYKSLVEDWVRLGEFSTLHGITQEYIDLLEMNGIKSTLDLYDKDPEILYKQLMLSDSINQSPTLGMLKHWIRTSKDAKERESRQILIVRAFLSFWFLQPFF
;
A
#
# COMPACT_ATOMS: atom_id res chain seq x y z
N MET A 1 14.14 46.04 17.89
CA MET A 1 14.53 44.84 17.11
C MET A 1 15.97 45.05 16.70
N ASP A 2 16.91 44.26 17.21
CA ASP A 2 18.33 44.45 16.88
C ASP A 2 18.65 43.91 15.47
N GLN A 3 19.75 44.37 14.87
CA GLN A 3 20.12 43.95 13.51
C GLN A 3 20.50 42.46 13.44
N ASN A 4 20.92 41.85 14.55
CA ASN A 4 21.29 40.44 14.61
C ASN A 4 20.07 39.50 14.57
N THR A 5 18.94 39.91 15.16
CA THR A 5 17.67 39.17 15.15
C THR A 5 17.08 39.13 13.75
N ILE A 6 17.22 40.21 12.98
CA ILE A 6 16.77 40.28 11.58
C ILE A 6 17.64 39.37 10.68
N LEU A 7 18.95 39.30 10.94
CA LEU A 7 19.87 38.46 10.18
C LEU A 7 19.62 36.96 10.41
N ILE A 8 19.38 36.57 11.67
CA ILE A 8 19.12 35.16 12.05
C ILE A 8 17.80 34.66 11.44
N ILE A 9 16.73 35.44 11.50
CA ILE A 9 15.42 35.07 10.90
C ILE A 9 15.53 34.95 9.37
N GLY A 10 16.32 35.83 8.73
CA GLY A 10 16.58 35.76 7.29
C GLY A 10 17.28 34.47 6.85
N THR A 11 18.28 34.01 7.61
CA THR A 11 19.04 32.78 7.27
C THR A 11 18.22 31.50 7.40
N PHE A 12 17.30 31.42 8.38
CA PHE A 12 16.44 30.24 8.55
C PHE A 12 15.42 30.10 7.40
N SER A 13 14.89 31.22 6.91
CA SER A 13 13.86 31.21 5.84
C SER A 13 14.42 30.73 4.49
N ILE A 14 15.68 31.07 4.18
CA ILE A 14 16.35 30.65 2.94
C ILE A 14 16.66 29.14 2.96
N SER A 15 17.02 28.60 4.13
CA SER A 15 17.33 27.17 4.30
C SER A 15 16.13 26.25 4.10
N ILE A 16 14.96 26.65 4.60
CA ILE A 16 13.69 25.91 4.44
C ILE A 16 13.22 25.93 2.97
N SER A 17 13.39 27.06 2.28
CA SER A 17 13.04 27.17 0.86
C SER A 17 13.92 26.29 -0.03
N SER A 18 15.22 26.21 0.27
CA SER A 18 16.18 25.38 -0.48
C SER A 18 15.88 23.88 -0.32
N THR A 19 15.55 23.42 0.88
CA THR A 19 15.20 22.01 1.15
C THR A 19 13.90 21.59 0.46
N LEU A 20 12.87 22.45 0.46
CA LEU A 20 11.62 22.19 -0.28
C LEU A 20 11.85 22.13 -1.80
N LEU A 21 12.75 22.96 -2.34
CA LEU A 21 13.08 22.94 -3.77
C LEU A 21 13.80 21.64 -4.19
N ILE A 22 14.69 21.12 -3.36
CA ILE A 22 15.38 19.83 -3.62
C ILE A 22 14.39 18.66 -3.60
N ILE A 23 13.46 18.63 -2.63
CA ILE A 23 12.40 17.61 -2.56
C ILE A 23 11.48 17.70 -3.80
N TYR A 24 11.08 18.92 -4.18
CA TYR A 24 10.25 19.15 -5.37
C TYR A 24 10.95 18.69 -6.67
N LEU A 25 12.23 19.03 -6.86
CA LEU A 25 12.98 18.64 -8.05
C LEU A 25 13.24 17.13 -8.10
N GLY A 26 13.46 16.47 -6.96
CA GLY A 26 13.65 15.02 -6.87
C GLY A 26 12.42 14.23 -7.35
N THR A 27 11.22 14.65 -6.98
CA THR A 27 9.98 13.97 -7.39
C THR A 27 9.67 14.12 -8.89
N LYS A 28 10.04 15.25 -9.51
CA LYS A 28 9.78 15.52 -10.93
C LYS A 28 10.62 14.66 -11.88
N GLN A 29 11.83 14.27 -11.49
CA GLN A 29 12.72 13.44 -12.33
C GLN A 29 12.29 11.96 -12.38
N ALA A 30 11.52 11.47 -11.41
CA ALA A 30 11.00 10.10 -11.41
C ALA A 30 9.90 9.87 -12.47
N LYS A 31 9.17 10.92 -12.88
CA LYS A 31 8.11 10.81 -13.91
C LYS A 31 8.60 10.79 -15.36
N LYS A 32 9.87 11.12 -15.63
CA LYS A 32 10.35 11.31 -17.01
C LYS A 32 11.05 10.10 -17.65
N LYS A 33 11.11 8.94 -16.98
CA LYS A 33 11.84 7.75 -17.47
C LYS A 33 10.97 6.53 -17.84
N LYS A 34 9.69 6.75 -18.17
CA LYS A 34 8.84 5.78 -18.90
C LYS A 34 8.12 6.48 -20.05
N SER A 35 8.86 6.75 -21.12
CA SER A 35 8.30 7.13 -22.42
C SER A 35 9.20 6.57 -23.51
N GLY A 36 9.12 5.25 -23.68
CA GLY A 36 9.54 4.55 -24.90
C GLY A 36 8.32 4.39 -25.79
N ILE A 37 8.42 4.93 -26.99
CA ILE A 37 7.35 5.17 -27.97
C ILE A 37 7.00 3.87 -28.73
N VAL A 38 5.70 3.57 -28.86
CA VAL A 38 5.17 2.84 -30.03
C VAL A 38 4.11 3.75 -30.67
N LYS A 39 4.34 4.13 -31.94
CA LYS A 39 3.41 4.92 -32.74
C LYS A 39 2.47 3.97 -33.47
N THR A 40 1.16 4.17 -33.30
CA THR A 40 0.14 3.73 -34.26
C THR A 40 -0.84 4.87 -34.48
N ASN A 41 -0.96 5.33 -35.73
CA ASN A 41 -1.84 6.40 -36.15
C ASN A 41 -3.28 5.89 -36.23
N GLN A 42 -4.18 6.44 -35.41
CA GLN A 42 -5.62 6.48 -35.67
C GLN A 42 -6.25 7.66 -34.90
N PRO A 43 -7.35 8.24 -35.42
CA PRO A 43 -7.71 9.63 -35.18
C PRO A 43 -8.22 9.90 -33.77
N VAL A 44 -7.81 11.05 -33.25
CA VAL A 44 -8.19 11.63 -31.96
C VAL A 44 -9.70 11.88 -31.93
N ILE A 45 -10.42 11.10 -31.13
CA ILE A 45 -11.70 11.51 -30.53
C ILE A 45 -11.35 11.89 -29.09
N VAL A 46 -11.42 13.19 -28.79
CA VAL A 46 -11.29 13.70 -27.43
C VAL A 46 -12.61 13.36 -26.72
N ASP A 47 -12.59 12.34 -25.85
CA ASP A 47 -13.73 11.97 -25.01
C ASP A 47 -13.33 12.15 -23.54
N GLU A 48 -14.08 12.99 -22.81
CA GLU A 48 -13.81 13.47 -21.44
C GLU A 48 -13.82 12.39 -20.34
N LYS A 49 -13.79 11.10 -20.69
CA LYS A 49 -13.84 9.96 -19.74
C LYS A 49 -12.49 9.34 -19.38
N GLU A 50 -11.39 9.90 -19.87
CA GLU A 50 -10.06 9.33 -19.64
C GLU A 50 -9.46 9.62 -18.24
N GLN A 51 -10.24 10.21 -17.32
CA GLN A 51 -9.86 10.43 -15.92
C GLN A 51 -10.39 9.35 -14.95
N THR A 52 -11.30 8.46 -15.37
CA THR A 52 -12.12 7.68 -14.42
C THR A 52 -11.66 6.23 -14.20
N ILE A 53 -10.43 5.85 -14.59
CA ILE A 53 -9.93 4.47 -14.38
C ILE A 53 -9.00 4.37 -13.16
N PHE A 54 -8.47 5.48 -12.66
CA PHE A 54 -7.63 5.51 -11.43
C PHE A 54 -8.41 5.96 -10.17
N GLU A 55 -9.71 6.23 -10.33
CA GLU A 55 -10.58 6.88 -9.34
C GLU A 55 -11.78 6.00 -8.92
N ILE A 56 -11.79 4.73 -9.32
CA ILE A 56 -12.75 3.76 -8.79
C ILE A 56 -12.16 3.25 -7.47
N SER A 57 -12.79 3.62 -6.36
CA SER A 57 -12.52 3.06 -5.05
C SER A 57 -12.48 1.52 -5.15
N ASP A 58 -11.33 0.91 -4.85
CA ASP A 58 -11.21 -0.55 -4.87
C ASP A 58 -11.93 -1.18 -3.66
N LEU A 59 -12.53 -0.36 -2.78
CA LEU A 59 -13.35 -0.80 -1.66
C LEU A 59 -14.60 -1.59 -2.12
N HIS A 60 -15.15 -1.34 -3.31
CA HIS A 60 -16.28 -2.13 -3.82
C HIS A 60 -15.94 -3.62 -4.04
N LEU A 61 -14.65 -3.99 -4.04
CA LEU A 61 -14.21 -5.39 -4.11
C LEU A 61 -14.30 -6.12 -2.77
N LEU A 62 -14.61 -5.41 -1.68
CA LEU A 62 -14.71 -6.01 -0.34
C LEU A 62 -15.97 -6.87 -0.23
N LYS A 63 -15.80 -8.11 0.25
CA LYS A 63 -16.94 -9.01 0.52
C LYS A 63 -17.92 -8.31 1.45
N GLN A 64 -19.21 -8.35 1.08
CA GLN A 64 -20.33 -7.90 1.92
C GLN A 64 -20.24 -6.43 2.37
N ILE A 65 -19.56 -5.58 1.59
CA ILE A 65 -19.58 -4.13 1.83
C ILE A 65 -20.86 -3.51 1.27
N SER A 66 -21.45 -2.57 2.02
CA SER A 66 -22.57 -1.74 1.57
C SER A 66 -22.08 -0.36 1.11
N GLU A 67 -22.90 0.33 0.31
CA GLU A 67 -22.60 1.72 -0.08
C GLU A 67 -22.47 2.65 1.13
N GLU A 68 -23.30 2.48 2.16
CA GLU A 68 -23.22 3.22 3.42
C GLU A 68 -21.86 3.04 4.13
N ASN A 69 -21.30 1.82 4.10
CA ASN A 69 -19.99 1.55 4.66
C ASN A 69 -18.88 2.23 3.84
N ILE A 70 -19.02 2.26 2.50
CA ILE A 70 -18.08 2.95 1.62
C ILE A 70 -18.11 4.46 1.87
N GLU A 71 -19.30 5.06 1.99
CA GLU A 71 -19.46 6.47 2.34
C GLU A 71 -18.80 6.78 3.70
N SER A 72 -19.05 5.96 4.71
CA SER A 72 -18.45 6.10 6.04
C SER A 72 -16.91 6.02 6.04
N LEU A 73 -16.32 5.22 5.14
CA LEU A 73 -14.87 5.13 4.93
C LEU A 73 -14.34 6.34 4.14
N ASN A 74 -15.08 6.79 3.13
CA ASN A 74 -14.73 7.96 2.33
C ASN A 74 -14.71 9.25 3.17
N GLU A 75 -15.61 9.40 4.14
CA GLU A 75 -15.59 10.52 5.11
C GLU A 75 -14.29 10.56 5.93
N GLU A 76 -13.67 9.40 6.17
CA GLU A 76 -12.35 9.28 6.80
C GLU A 76 -11.18 9.36 5.81
N LYS A 77 -11.47 9.68 4.54
CA LYS A 77 -10.50 9.73 3.44
C LYS A 77 -9.83 8.38 3.18
N ILE A 78 -10.57 7.30 3.38
CA ILE A 78 -10.18 5.94 3.03
C ILE A 78 -10.93 5.62 1.74
N TYR A 79 -10.22 5.63 0.63
CA TYR A 79 -10.75 5.34 -0.70
C TYR A 79 -10.22 4.02 -1.24
N ARG A 80 -9.20 3.45 -0.59
CA ARG A 80 -8.55 2.23 -1.04
C ARG A 80 -8.37 1.19 0.06
N ILE A 81 -8.38 -0.08 -0.32
CA ILE A 81 -8.16 -1.20 0.62
C ILE A 81 -6.76 -1.09 1.26
N GLU A 82 -5.76 -0.63 0.53
CA GLU A 82 -4.43 -0.35 1.10
C GLU A 82 -4.45 0.72 2.21
N GLU A 83 -5.32 1.72 2.07
CA GLU A 83 -5.49 2.78 3.06
C GLU A 83 -6.23 2.28 4.29
N LEU A 84 -7.24 1.43 4.07
CA LEU A 84 -7.95 0.73 5.14
C LEU A 84 -6.97 -0.07 6.01
N ARG A 85 -6.09 -0.88 5.38
CA ARG A 85 -5.04 -1.63 6.10
C ARG A 85 -4.10 -0.72 6.89
N LYS A 86 -3.69 0.42 6.32
CA LYS A 86 -2.82 1.38 7.03
C LYS A 86 -3.51 2.02 8.23
N LYS A 87 -4.83 2.14 8.19
CA LYS A 87 -5.63 2.73 9.26
C LYS A 87 -5.94 1.74 10.37
N ILE A 88 -6.15 0.46 10.02
CA ILE A 88 -6.54 -0.60 10.95
C ILE A 88 -5.34 -1.51 11.18
N ILE A 89 -4.54 -1.21 12.21
CA ILE A 89 -3.29 -1.92 12.50
C ILE A 89 -3.46 -2.85 13.71
N THR A 90 -4.26 -2.41 14.68
CA THR A 90 -4.40 -3.08 15.97
C THR A 90 -5.78 -3.72 16.13
N LYS A 91 -5.86 -4.67 17.07
CA LYS A 91 -7.14 -5.26 17.49
C LYS A 91 -8.16 -4.22 17.96
N GLN A 92 -7.68 -3.13 18.56
CA GLN A 92 -8.52 -2.02 19.02
C GLN A 92 -9.09 -1.23 17.84
N ASP A 93 -8.28 -1.00 16.80
CA ASP A 93 -8.77 -0.39 15.55
C ASP A 93 -9.84 -1.27 14.90
N THR A 94 -9.62 -2.59 14.86
CA THR A 94 -10.61 -3.53 14.33
C THR A 94 -11.93 -3.44 15.10
N ASP A 95 -11.87 -3.39 16.43
CA ASP A 95 -13.07 -3.26 17.28
C ASP A 95 -13.78 -1.91 17.09
N LEU A 96 -13.02 -0.84 16.87
CA LEU A 96 -13.54 0.49 16.57
C LEU A 96 -14.29 0.49 15.23
N TYR A 97 -13.66 0.00 14.16
CA TYR A 97 -14.27 -0.03 12.83
C TYR A 97 -15.46 -0.99 12.75
N SER A 98 -15.40 -2.13 13.45
CA SER A 98 -16.54 -3.05 13.56
C SER A 98 -17.77 -2.37 14.15
N LYS A 99 -17.61 -1.64 15.26
CA LYS A 99 -18.71 -0.90 15.89
C LYS A 99 -19.18 0.27 15.03
N LYS A 100 -18.25 1.01 14.44
CA LYS A 100 -18.55 2.19 13.62
C LYS A 100 -19.37 1.81 12.38
N LEU A 101 -18.96 0.76 11.69
CA LEU A 101 -19.58 0.31 10.44
C LEU A 101 -20.74 -0.68 10.67
N GLY A 102 -21.03 -1.05 11.92
CA GLY A 102 -22.10 -2.01 12.23
C GLY A 102 -21.87 -3.41 11.66
N ILE A 103 -20.61 -3.82 11.45
CA ILE A 103 -20.24 -5.11 10.85
C ILE A 103 -19.45 -5.96 11.84
N TYR A 104 -19.43 -7.28 11.60
CA TYR A 104 -18.66 -8.22 12.42
C TYR A 104 -17.17 -7.93 12.36
N LYS A 105 -16.49 -8.09 13.51
CA LYS A 105 -15.03 -7.94 13.63
C LYS A 105 -14.27 -8.80 12.60
N SER A 106 -14.70 -10.04 12.41
CA SER A 106 -14.08 -10.96 11.44
C SER A 106 -14.12 -10.41 10.01
N LEU A 107 -15.20 -9.70 9.63
CA LEU A 107 -15.30 -9.10 8.31
C LEU A 107 -14.29 -7.94 8.14
N VAL A 108 -14.08 -7.15 9.19
CA VAL A 108 -13.04 -6.11 9.20
C VAL A 108 -11.65 -6.73 9.08
N GLU A 109 -11.40 -7.83 9.79
CA GLU A 109 -10.12 -8.57 9.69
C GLU A 109 -9.89 -9.10 8.28
N ASP A 110 -10.93 -9.62 7.61
CA ASP A 110 -10.86 -10.06 6.22
C ASP A 110 -10.55 -8.91 5.26
N TRP A 111 -11.15 -7.73 5.48
CA TRP A 111 -10.88 -6.54 4.67
C TRP A 111 -9.45 -6.03 4.84
N VAL A 112 -8.94 -5.99 6.07
CA VAL A 112 -7.54 -5.64 6.37
C VAL A 112 -6.59 -6.61 5.70
N ARG A 113 -6.91 -7.91 5.76
CA ARG A 113 -6.12 -8.97 5.13
C ARG A 113 -6.11 -8.84 3.61
N LEU A 114 -7.25 -8.53 2.99
CA LEU A 114 -7.31 -8.23 1.55
C LEU A 114 -6.41 -7.05 1.20
N GLY A 115 -6.38 -6.01 2.04
CA GLY A 115 -5.49 -4.86 1.86
C GLY A 115 -4.01 -5.15 2.06
N GLU A 116 -3.67 -6.18 2.81
CA GLU A 116 -2.30 -6.67 2.90
C GLU A 116 -1.89 -7.39 1.61
N PHE A 117 -2.74 -8.32 1.17
CA PHE A 117 -2.49 -9.11 -0.03
C PHE A 117 -2.63 -8.30 -1.32
N SER A 118 -3.37 -7.20 -1.36
CA SER A 118 -3.55 -6.37 -2.57
C SER A 118 -2.25 -5.83 -3.16
N THR A 119 -1.17 -5.82 -2.37
CA THR A 119 0.19 -5.51 -2.83
C THR A 119 0.78 -6.57 -3.78
N LEU A 120 0.22 -7.78 -3.80
CA LEU A 120 0.61 -8.88 -4.67
C LEU A 120 -0.21 -8.83 -5.97
N HIS A 121 0.45 -8.49 -7.07
CA HIS A 121 -0.26 -8.35 -8.35
C HIS A 121 -0.93 -9.66 -8.78
N GLY A 122 -2.18 -9.55 -9.24
CA GLY A 122 -2.98 -10.68 -9.73
C GLY A 122 -3.50 -11.61 -8.63
N ILE A 123 -3.41 -11.23 -7.36
CA ILE A 123 -4.08 -11.97 -6.30
C ILE A 123 -5.57 -11.59 -6.25
N THR A 124 -6.43 -12.59 -6.09
CA THR A 124 -7.87 -12.43 -5.94
C THR A 124 -8.28 -12.85 -4.55
N GLN A 125 -9.50 -12.52 -4.15
CA GLN A 125 -10.04 -12.99 -2.89
C GLN A 125 -10.07 -14.53 -2.80
N GLU A 126 -10.41 -15.22 -3.89
CA GLU A 126 -10.40 -16.68 -3.93
C GLU A 126 -9.00 -17.27 -3.65
N TYR A 127 -7.96 -16.62 -4.17
CA TYR A 127 -6.58 -17.02 -3.86
C TYR A 127 -6.20 -16.77 -2.41
N ILE A 128 -6.67 -15.68 -1.82
CA ILE A 128 -6.43 -15.39 -0.39
C ILE A 128 -7.13 -16.42 0.49
N ASP A 129 -8.39 -16.74 0.19
CA ASP A 129 -9.16 -17.77 0.89
C ASP A 129 -8.43 -19.14 0.79
N LEU A 130 -7.95 -19.52 -0.41
CA LEU A 130 -7.18 -20.74 -0.61
C LEU A 130 -5.85 -20.74 0.17
N LEU A 131 -5.11 -19.62 0.17
CA LEU A 131 -3.86 -19.48 0.93
C LEU A 131 -4.12 -19.62 2.44
N GLU A 132 -5.20 -19.04 2.95
CA GLU A 132 -5.59 -19.17 4.36
C GLU A 132 -5.90 -20.62 4.73
N MET A 133 -6.63 -21.35 3.88
CA MET A 133 -6.90 -22.78 4.08
C MET A 133 -5.61 -23.61 4.16
N ASN A 134 -4.52 -23.12 3.55
CA ASN A 134 -3.19 -23.73 3.60
C ASN A 134 -2.27 -23.10 4.67
N GLY A 135 -2.85 -22.35 5.62
CA GLY A 135 -2.15 -21.79 6.77
C GLY A 135 -1.34 -20.52 6.47
N ILE A 136 -1.55 -19.87 5.32
CA ILE A 136 -0.90 -18.61 4.95
C ILE A 136 -1.90 -17.48 5.20
N LYS A 137 -1.74 -16.77 6.32
CA LYS A 137 -2.69 -15.74 6.76
C LYS A 137 -2.22 -14.32 6.45
N SER A 138 -0.94 -14.16 6.13
CA SER A 138 -0.29 -12.89 5.85
C SER A 138 0.72 -13.03 4.71
N THR A 139 1.13 -11.90 4.15
CA THR A 139 2.25 -11.81 3.19
C THR A 139 3.58 -12.23 3.82
N LEU A 140 3.71 -12.04 5.15
CA LEU A 140 4.87 -12.53 5.91
C LEU A 140 4.91 -14.05 6.00
N ASP A 141 3.76 -14.73 6.09
CA ASP A 141 3.72 -16.20 6.07
C ASP A 141 4.10 -16.76 4.70
N LEU A 142 3.87 -15.97 3.64
CA LEU A 142 4.23 -16.34 2.27
C LEU A 142 5.72 -16.16 1.97
N TYR A 143 6.38 -15.21 2.63
CA TYR A 143 7.79 -14.84 2.44
C TYR A 143 8.75 -16.04 2.44
N ASP A 144 8.62 -16.95 3.40
CA ASP A 144 9.55 -18.07 3.61
C ASP A 144 9.11 -19.38 2.94
N LYS A 145 8.05 -19.37 2.13
CA LYS A 145 7.55 -20.59 1.49
C LYS A 145 8.41 -20.99 0.29
N ASP A 146 8.56 -22.30 0.13
CA ASP A 146 9.02 -22.90 -1.11
C ASP A 146 7.86 -22.91 -2.12
N PRO A 147 8.03 -22.29 -3.31
CA PRO A 147 6.96 -22.16 -4.29
C PRO A 147 6.47 -23.50 -4.84
N GLU A 148 7.35 -24.51 -4.96
CA GLU A 148 6.99 -25.82 -5.52
C GLU A 148 6.25 -26.67 -4.50
N ILE A 149 6.67 -26.62 -3.24
CA ILE A 149 5.96 -27.26 -2.13
C ILE A 149 4.58 -26.62 -1.97
N LEU A 150 4.52 -25.29 -1.94
CA LEU A 150 3.26 -24.57 -1.81
C LEU A 150 2.32 -24.87 -2.99
N TYR A 151 2.83 -24.86 -4.23
CA TYR A 151 2.04 -25.23 -5.39
C TYR A 151 1.42 -26.62 -5.24
N LYS A 152 2.21 -27.62 -4.86
CA LYS A 152 1.72 -28.98 -4.62
C LYS A 152 0.64 -29.02 -3.53
N GLN A 153 0.82 -28.28 -2.43
CA GLN A 153 -0.18 -28.18 -1.37
C GLN A 153 -1.49 -27.57 -1.88
N LEU A 154 -1.41 -26.50 -2.66
CA LEU A 154 -2.57 -25.81 -3.22
C LEU A 154 -3.32 -26.67 -4.25
N MET A 155 -2.62 -27.47 -5.06
CA MET A 155 -3.25 -28.39 -6.02
C MET A 155 -4.02 -29.55 -5.36
N LEU A 156 -3.77 -29.86 -4.09
CA LEU A 156 -4.54 -30.85 -3.34
C LEU A 156 -5.87 -30.31 -2.83
N SER A 157 -6.10 -29.00 -2.96
CA SER A 157 -7.34 -28.37 -2.53
C SER A 157 -8.33 -28.26 -3.67
N ASP A 158 -9.51 -28.86 -3.51
CA ASP A 158 -10.62 -28.78 -4.47
C ASP A 158 -11.44 -27.48 -4.33
N SER A 159 -10.91 -26.47 -3.61
CA SER A 159 -11.69 -25.33 -3.13
C SER A 159 -11.88 -24.20 -4.15
N ILE A 160 -11.15 -24.20 -5.28
CA ILE A 160 -11.26 -23.15 -6.29
C ILE A 160 -11.28 -23.70 -7.72
N ASN A 161 -12.06 -23.04 -8.58
CA ASN A 161 -12.23 -23.43 -9.98
C ASN A 161 -10.96 -23.23 -10.82
N GLN A 162 -10.12 -22.26 -10.46
CA GLN A 162 -8.89 -21.92 -11.19
C GLN A 162 -7.71 -21.84 -10.24
N SER A 163 -6.95 -22.92 -10.15
CA SER A 163 -5.72 -22.97 -9.36
C SER A 163 -4.67 -21.93 -9.82
N PRO A 164 -3.94 -21.27 -8.90
CA PRO A 164 -2.88 -20.35 -9.27
C PRO A 164 -1.74 -21.11 -9.95
N THR A 165 -1.10 -20.48 -10.94
CA THR A 165 0.07 -21.10 -11.58
C THR A 165 1.30 -21.05 -10.68
N LEU A 166 2.25 -21.97 -10.87
CA LEU A 166 3.55 -21.93 -10.18
C LEU A 166 4.27 -20.58 -10.39
N GLY A 167 4.12 -19.96 -11.57
CA GLY A 167 4.67 -18.65 -11.87
C GLY A 167 4.08 -17.53 -11.00
N MET A 168 2.77 -17.56 -10.77
CA MET A 168 2.09 -16.63 -9.86
C MET A 168 2.60 -16.78 -8.43
N LEU A 169 2.73 -18.02 -7.93
CA LEU A 169 3.25 -18.28 -6.59
C LEU A 169 4.70 -17.79 -6.43
N LYS A 170 5.57 -18.09 -7.41
CA LYS A 170 6.95 -17.57 -7.43
C LYS A 170 6.97 -16.03 -7.40
N HIS A 171 6.08 -15.39 -8.16
CA HIS A 171 5.95 -13.94 -8.16
C HIS A 171 5.51 -13.40 -6.80
N TRP A 172 4.44 -13.94 -6.21
CA TRP A 172 3.91 -13.50 -4.93
C TRP A 172 4.91 -13.68 -3.78
N ILE A 173 5.59 -14.83 -3.72
CA ILE A 173 6.66 -15.08 -2.73
C ILE A 173 7.76 -14.04 -2.89
N ARG A 174 8.27 -13.82 -4.12
CA ARG A 174 9.30 -12.81 -4.39
C ARG A 174 8.86 -11.41 -3.97
N THR A 175 7.65 -10.99 -4.36
CA THR A 175 7.11 -9.67 -4.01
C THR A 175 6.96 -9.50 -2.49
N SER A 176 6.59 -10.57 -1.79
CA SER A 176 6.54 -10.58 -0.31
C SER A 176 7.93 -10.39 0.31
N LYS A 177 8.99 -10.95 -0.30
CA LYS A 177 10.39 -10.67 0.09
C LYS A 177 10.77 -9.22 -0.09
N ASP A 178 10.48 -8.68 -1.27
CA ASP A 178 10.76 -7.29 -1.61
C ASP A 178 10.00 -6.33 -0.67
N ALA A 179 8.78 -6.68 -0.23
CA ALA A 179 8.02 -5.90 0.74
C ALA A 179 8.68 -5.89 2.14
N LYS A 180 8.98 -7.07 2.70
CA LYS A 180 9.63 -7.21 4.02
C LYS A 180 10.97 -6.47 4.09
N GLU A 181 11.78 -6.56 3.04
CA GLU A 181 13.06 -5.85 2.97
C GLU A 181 12.91 -4.33 2.87
N ARG A 182 11.86 -3.84 2.19
CA ARG A 182 11.55 -2.41 2.13
C ARG A 182 11.14 -1.87 3.49
N GLU A 183 10.27 -2.57 4.20
CA GLU A 183 9.85 -2.20 5.56
C GLU A 183 11.05 -2.15 6.52
N SER A 184 11.90 -3.17 6.48
CA SER A 184 13.13 -3.24 7.29
C SER A 184 14.07 -2.06 7.02
N ARG A 185 14.24 -1.68 5.74
CA ARG A 185 15.06 -0.53 5.35
C ARG A 185 14.48 0.81 5.82
N GLN A 186 13.16 0.99 5.74
CA GLN A 186 12.53 2.22 6.22
C GLN A 186 12.70 2.40 7.73
N ILE A 187 12.56 1.33 8.51
CA ILE A 187 12.80 1.35 9.96
C ILE A 187 14.24 1.78 10.27
N LEU A 188 15.23 1.25 9.54
CA LEU A 188 16.63 1.63 9.72
C LEU A 188 16.87 3.11 9.38
N ILE A 189 16.27 3.63 8.31
CA ILE A 189 16.39 5.04 7.93
C ILE A 189 15.79 5.95 9.01
N VAL A 190 14.58 5.64 9.50
CA VAL A 190 13.93 6.41 10.58
C VAL A 190 14.77 6.37 11.85
N ARG A 191 15.29 5.20 12.22
CA ARG A 191 16.17 5.05 13.39
C ARG A 191 17.46 5.85 13.24
N ALA A 192 18.09 5.82 12.06
CA ALA A 192 19.28 6.61 11.76
C ALA A 192 18.98 8.12 11.86
N PHE A 193 17.85 8.56 11.30
CA PHE A 193 17.41 9.95 11.37
C PHE A 193 17.14 10.42 12.81
N LEU A 194 16.40 9.64 13.60
CA LEU A 194 16.16 9.93 15.01
C LEU A 194 17.47 9.98 15.80
N SER A 195 18.39 9.04 15.58
CA SER A 195 19.70 9.06 16.25
C SER A 195 20.53 10.29 15.87
N PHE A 196 20.48 10.74 14.62
CA PHE A 196 21.17 11.95 14.17
C PHE A 196 20.58 13.23 14.79
N TRP A 197 19.24 13.29 14.91
CA TRP A 197 18.56 14.46 15.46
C TRP A 197 18.69 14.56 16.99
N PHE A 198 18.68 13.44 17.71
CA PHE A 198 18.88 13.41 19.17
C PHE A 198 20.34 13.54 19.62
N LEU A 199 21.33 13.41 18.72
CA LEU A 199 22.75 13.61 19.02
C LEU A 199 23.29 15.02 18.69
N GLN A 200 22.46 15.97 18.26
CA GLN A 200 22.90 17.36 18.09
C GLN A 200 22.95 18.04 19.47
N PRO A 201 24.14 18.37 20.02
CA PRO A 201 24.20 19.24 21.20
C PRO A 201 23.61 20.60 20.82
N PHE A 202 22.63 21.07 21.60
CA PHE A 202 22.16 22.45 21.56
C PHE A 202 23.34 23.36 21.93
N PHE A 203 24.06 23.86 20.92
CA PHE A 203 25.03 24.93 21.03
C PHE A 203 24.38 26.26 20.64
#